data_AF-W7T5B9-F1
#
_entry.id   AF-W7T5B9-F1
#
_cell.length_a   1.000
_cell.length_b   1.000
_cell.length_c   1.000
_cell.angle_alpha   90.00
_cell.angle_beta   90.00
_cell.angle_gamma   90.00
#
_symmetry.space_group_name_H-M   'P 1'
#
loop_
_entity.id
_entity.type
_entity.pdbx_description
1 polymer ?
#
loop_
_entity_poly.entity_id
_entity_poly.type
_entity_poly.pdbx_seq_one_letter_code
_entity_poly.pdbx_strand_id
1 'polypeptide(L)'
;MSVLTARQEEEEDGQERLLLVGNTHLFYHPMAQHIRLMQMATLVREMTARQGEIEDKFGVRPRLVLCGDLNSTPTTATIRYLRGETIGPEDEVWEHLHVFGWGKRQGEGEEKEEGEAAATAAVLEAEEGKKGGEEGGDGKAVAVDVGRESRGRETLLSSRATPRVEAREEKEKEKNSKEKGSMASDGDVIPTLCLTRPFFSACGLPDFTNYVQGFVETLDYIFLESEAPVPLDPSGASFSVLSVGAMPTREEAGQDTALPSWQTPSDHVSILCDVRVE
;
A
#
# COMPACT_ATOMS: atom_id res chain seq x y z
N MET A 1 8.24 3.36 25.54
CA MET A 1 7.23 2.28 25.59
C MET A 1 6.57 2.30 26.95
N SER A 2 5.26 2.49 26.99
CA SER A 2 4.45 2.36 28.20
C SER A 2 3.69 1.05 28.11
N VAL A 3 3.70 0.23 29.16
CA VAL A 3 2.79 -0.92 29.27
C VAL A 3 1.52 -0.38 29.89
N LEU A 4 0.48 -0.19 29.08
CA LEU A 4 -0.84 0.17 29.57
C LEU A 4 -1.57 -1.12 29.94
N THR A 5 -1.65 -1.42 31.23
CA THR A 5 -2.63 -2.39 31.75
C THR A 5 -3.98 -1.69 31.81
N ALA A 6 -4.78 -1.81 30.75
CA ALA A 6 -6.18 -1.41 30.80
C ALA A 6 -6.94 -2.42 31.66
N ARG A 7 -7.37 -2.01 32.86
CA ARG A 7 -8.37 -2.75 33.64
C ARG A 7 -9.73 -2.20 33.26
N GLN A 8 -10.50 -2.93 32.45
CA GLN A 8 -11.94 -2.70 32.34
C GLN A 8 -12.62 -3.30 33.57
N GLU A 9 -13.60 -2.57 34.11
CA GLU A 9 -14.50 -3.08 35.14
C GLU A 9 -15.50 -4.05 34.48
N GLU A 10 -15.52 -5.29 34.99
CA GLU A 10 -16.48 -6.37 34.75
C GLU A 10 -16.55 -6.98 33.32
N GLU A 11 -15.62 -7.91 33.00
CA GLU A 11 -15.87 -8.99 32.01
C GLU A 11 -16.33 -10.27 32.71
N GLU A 12 -17.39 -10.91 32.19
CA GLU A 12 -18.09 -12.08 32.75
C GLU A 12 -17.26 -13.38 32.85
N ASP A 13 -16.04 -13.45 32.32
CA ASP A 13 -15.26 -14.70 32.21
C ASP A 13 -13.97 -14.76 33.07
N GLY A 14 -13.59 -13.68 33.75
CA GLY A 14 -12.48 -13.69 34.72
C GLY A 14 -11.08 -14.04 34.17
N GLN A 15 -10.91 -14.15 32.85
CA GLN A 15 -9.61 -14.37 32.22
C GLN A 15 -8.81 -13.06 32.12
N GLU A 16 -7.57 -13.07 32.63
CA GLU A 16 -6.67 -11.93 32.51
C GLU A 16 -6.15 -11.80 31.08
N ARG A 17 -6.43 -10.67 30.42
CA ARG A 17 -5.93 -10.34 29.08
C ARG A 17 -4.95 -9.17 29.16
N LEU A 18 -3.84 -9.27 28.43
CA LEU A 18 -2.83 -8.21 28.36
C LEU A 18 -2.71 -7.67 26.93
N LEU A 19 -2.43 -6.37 26.82
CA LEU A 19 -2.14 -5.70 25.56
C LEU A 19 -0.75 -5.05 25.62
N LEU A 20 0.00 -5.17 24.53
CA LEU A 20 1.24 -4.44 24.32
C LEU A 20 1.05 -3.50 23.13
N VAL A 21 0.99 -2.20 23.43
CA VAL A 21 0.74 -1.16 22.44
C VAL A 21 2.06 -0.51 22.01
N GLY A 22 2.41 -0.66 20.74
CA GLY A 22 3.43 0.11 20.04
C GLY A 22 2.79 1.33 19.38
N ASN A 23 3.47 2.47 19.45
CA ASN A 23 3.11 3.65 18.66
C ASN A 23 4.40 4.23 18.07
N THR A 24 4.38 4.58 16.78
CA THR A 24 5.56 5.09 16.08
C THR A 24 5.20 6.16 15.06
N HIS A 25 6.21 6.93 14.65
CA HIS A 25 6.13 7.81 13.49
C HIS A 25 7.38 7.51 12.65
N LEU A 26 7.20 6.88 11.48
CA LEU A 26 8.32 6.46 10.63
C LEU A 26 8.87 7.62 9.77
N PHE A 27 10.10 7.47 9.28
CA PHE A 27 10.76 8.54 8.53
C PHE A 27 10.02 8.91 7.22
N TYR A 28 9.74 10.20 7.05
CA TYR A 28 8.80 10.71 6.03
C TYR A 28 9.31 10.68 4.58
N HIS A 29 10.63 10.66 4.36
CA HIS A 29 11.17 10.94 3.03
C HIS A 29 10.69 9.95 1.96
N PRO A 30 10.21 10.40 0.78
CA PRO A 30 9.57 9.52 -0.21
C PRO A 30 10.49 8.40 -0.71
N MET A 31 11.77 8.70 -0.94
CA MET A 31 12.77 7.72 -1.41
C MET A 31 13.32 6.78 -0.30
N ALA A 32 12.82 6.89 0.93
CA ALA A 32 13.36 6.18 2.08
C ALA A 32 12.53 4.95 2.49
N GLN A 33 11.88 4.26 1.54
CA GLN A 33 11.06 3.07 1.83
C GLN A 33 11.84 1.97 2.55
N HIS A 34 13.08 1.70 2.15
CA HIS A 34 13.98 0.75 2.82
C HIS A 34 14.27 1.14 4.28
N ILE A 35 14.43 2.43 4.58
CA ILE A 35 14.61 2.92 5.96
C ILE A 35 13.35 2.65 6.78
N ARG A 36 12.16 2.97 6.24
CA ARG A 36 10.89 2.72 6.93
C ARG A 36 10.66 1.23 7.20
N LEU A 37 10.96 0.37 6.22
CA LEU A 37 10.89 -1.07 6.37
C LEU A 37 11.82 -1.56 7.48
N MET A 38 13.08 -1.11 7.51
CA MET A 38 14.04 -1.50 8.55
C MET A 38 13.67 -0.96 9.94
N GLN A 39 13.15 0.26 10.03
CA GLN A 39 12.60 0.83 11.27
C GLN A 39 11.45 -0.03 11.80
N MET A 40 10.52 -0.40 10.91
CA MET A 40 9.38 -1.24 11.27
C MET A 40 9.80 -2.65 11.68
N ALA A 41 10.68 -3.30 10.92
CA ALA A 41 11.19 -4.63 11.25
C ALA A 41 11.89 -4.65 12.61
N THR A 42 12.67 -3.60 12.91
CA THR A 42 13.30 -3.44 14.23
C THR A 42 12.25 -3.28 15.33
N LEU A 43 11.26 -2.40 15.13
CA LEU A 43 10.19 -2.18 16.11
C LEU A 43 9.42 -3.47 16.41
N VAL A 44 8.99 -4.20 15.39
CA VAL A 44 8.25 -5.46 15.55
C VAL A 44 9.10 -6.49 16.30
N ARG A 45 10.39 -6.64 15.96
CA ARG A 45 11.29 -7.55 16.68
C ARG A 45 11.39 -7.22 18.17
N GLU A 46 11.54 -5.94 18.51
CA GLU A 46 11.61 -5.50 19.91
C GLU A 46 10.27 -5.67 20.63
N MET A 47 9.14 -5.47 19.95
CA MET A 47 7.82 -5.74 20.51
C MET A 47 7.59 -7.23 20.77
N THR A 48 7.98 -8.11 19.85
CA THR A 48 7.90 -9.57 20.02
C THR A 48 8.79 -10.07 21.15
N ALA A 49 10.01 -9.53 21.28
CA ALA A 49 10.89 -9.87 22.42
C ALA A 49 10.24 -9.49 23.76
N ARG A 50 9.70 -8.26 23.86
CA ARG A 50 9.00 -7.79 25.07
C ARG A 50 7.73 -8.57 25.37
N GLN A 51 7.00 -8.99 24.33
CA GLN A 51 5.83 -9.85 24.48
C GLN A 51 6.20 -11.18 25.17
N GLY A 52 7.31 -11.81 24.76
CA GLY A 52 7.84 -13.00 25.42
C GLY A 52 8.23 -12.74 26.89
N GLU A 53 8.93 -11.64 27.18
CA GLU A 53 9.29 -11.28 28.56
C GLU A 53 8.06 -11.07 29.46
N ILE A 54 6.99 -10.47 28.92
CA ILE A 54 5.72 -10.28 29.64
C ILE A 54 5.02 -11.62 29.84
N GLU A 55 4.98 -12.47 28.81
CA GLU A 55 4.42 -13.82 28.89
C GLU A 55 5.12 -14.65 29.97
N ASP A 56 6.45 -14.66 30.01
CA ASP A 56 7.24 -15.36 31.02
C ASP A 56 6.97 -14.86 32.43
N LYS A 57 6.73 -13.55 32.58
CA LYS A 57 6.53 -12.90 33.89
C LYS A 57 5.12 -13.07 34.44
N PHE A 58 4.11 -12.99 33.58
CA PHE A 58 2.71 -12.96 33.99
C PHE A 58 1.94 -14.24 33.63
N GLY A 59 2.53 -15.16 32.87
CA GLY A 59 1.88 -16.38 32.38
C GLY A 59 0.80 -16.12 31.33
N VAL A 60 0.69 -14.89 30.84
CA VAL A 60 -0.31 -14.44 29.86
C VAL A 60 0.42 -13.72 28.73
N ARG A 61 0.30 -14.22 27.49
CA ARG A 61 0.88 -13.59 26.31
C ARG A 61 0.09 -12.32 25.96
N PRO A 62 0.70 -11.13 26.00
CA PRO A 62 -0.01 -9.92 25.60
C PRO A 62 -0.26 -9.92 24.10
N ARG A 63 -1.42 -9.43 23.64
CA ARG A 63 -1.68 -9.22 22.21
C ARG A 63 -1.11 -7.88 21.75
N LEU A 64 -0.52 -7.86 20.55
CA LEU A 64 0.13 -6.66 20.04
C LEU A 64 -0.86 -5.76 19.31
N VAL A 65 -0.78 -4.47 19.62
CA VAL A 65 -1.40 -3.39 18.85
C VAL A 65 -0.28 -2.46 18.41
N LEU A 66 -0.24 -2.11 17.13
CA LEU A 66 0.75 -1.19 16.57
C LEU A 66 0.03 -0.03 15.90
N CYS A 67 0.21 1.17 16.43
CA CYS A 67 -0.38 2.38 15.90
C CYS A 67 0.67 3.30 15.29
N GLY A 68 0.22 4.21 14.43
CA GLY A 68 0.92 5.45 14.15
C GLY A 68 0.98 5.83 12.68
N ASP A 69 1.70 6.91 12.43
CA ASP A 69 2.02 7.40 11.09
C ASP A 69 3.21 6.61 10.56
N LEU A 70 2.93 5.73 9.61
CA LEU A 70 3.94 4.87 9.02
C LEU A 70 4.61 5.52 7.81
N ASN A 71 4.17 6.70 7.36
CA ASN A 71 4.63 7.35 6.14
C ASN A 71 4.72 6.36 4.95
N SER A 72 3.81 5.39 4.91
CA SER A 72 3.86 4.21 4.04
C SER A 72 2.45 3.94 3.53
N THR A 73 2.26 3.99 2.21
CA THR A 73 0.96 3.71 1.59
C THR A 73 0.67 2.19 1.57
N PRO A 74 -0.58 1.76 1.37
CA PRO A 74 -0.97 0.35 1.53
C PRO A 74 -0.23 -0.68 0.67
N THR A 75 0.42 -0.25 -0.40
CA THR A 75 1.17 -1.09 -1.35
C THR A 75 2.67 -1.17 -1.05
N THR A 76 3.19 -0.27 -0.20
CA THR A 76 4.62 -0.22 0.12
C THR A 76 5.09 -1.43 0.94
N ALA A 77 6.39 -1.73 0.85
CA ALA A 77 6.99 -2.90 1.50
C ALA A 77 6.76 -2.95 3.01
N THR A 78 6.73 -1.81 3.71
CA THR A 78 6.43 -1.74 5.15
C THR A 78 5.06 -2.35 5.47
N ILE A 79 4.04 -2.02 4.67
CA ILE A 79 2.67 -2.50 4.87
C ILE A 79 2.53 -3.96 4.42
N ARG A 80 3.13 -4.33 3.28
CA ARG A 80 3.22 -5.73 2.83
C ARG A 80 3.86 -6.64 3.89
N TYR A 81 5.00 -6.22 4.44
CA TYR A 81 5.69 -6.90 5.53
C TYR A 81 4.78 -7.10 6.75
N LEU A 82 4.13 -6.04 7.23
CA LEU A 82 3.19 -6.13 8.37
C LEU A 82 2.03 -7.09 8.09
N ARG A 83 1.55 -7.17 6.85
CA ARG A 83 0.50 -8.12 6.44
C ARG A 83 0.99 -9.56 6.25
N GLY A 84 2.26 -9.83 6.49
CA GLY A 84 2.85 -11.18 6.45
C GLY A 84 3.56 -11.54 5.16
N GLU A 85 3.75 -10.59 4.25
CA GLU A 85 4.55 -10.84 3.05
C GLU A 85 6.04 -10.96 3.42
N THR A 86 6.73 -11.88 2.77
CA THR A 86 8.19 -12.00 2.89
C THR A 86 8.84 -11.03 1.92
N ILE A 87 9.65 -10.12 2.46
CA ILE A 87 10.40 -9.13 1.68
C ILE A 87 11.82 -9.66 1.50
N GLY A 88 12.14 -10.18 0.32
CA GLY A 88 13.45 -10.71 -0.01
C GLY A 88 14.43 -9.66 -0.54
N PRO A 89 15.71 -10.04 -0.74
CA PRO A 89 16.75 -9.19 -1.34
C PRO A 89 16.39 -8.63 -2.72
N GLU A 90 15.52 -9.32 -3.45
CA GLU A 90 15.05 -8.98 -4.79
C GLU A 90 13.91 -7.96 -4.84
N ASP A 91 13.36 -7.57 -3.69
CA ASP A 91 12.25 -6.62 -3.62
C ASP A 91 12.67 -5.20 -4.04
N GLU A 92 11.81 -4.49 -4.76
CA GLU A 92 12.07 -3.13 -5.27
C GLU A 92 12.31 -2.10 -4.16
N VAL A 93 11.89 -2.38 -2.92
CA VAL A 93 12.15 -1.50 -1.77
C VAL A 93 13.63 -1.16 -1.61
N TRP A 94 14.53 -2.07 -2.02
CA TRP A 94 15.97 -1.92 -1.90
C TRP A 94 16.60 -1.08 -3.02
N GLU A 95 15.85 -0.68 -4.06
CA GLU A 95 16.37 0.12 -5.19
C GLU A 95 17.09 1.40 -4.72
N HIS A 96 16.61 2.01 -3.64
CA HIS A 96 17.19 3.24 -3.10
C HIS A 96 18.27 3.04 -2.04
N LEU A 97 18.57 1.80 -1.64
CA LEU A 97 19.50 1.51 -0.54
C LEU A 97 20.89 2.14 -0.74
N HIS A 98 21.43 2.07 -1.96
CA HIS A 98 22.78 2.55 -2.28
C HIS A 98 22.84 4.00 -2.76
N VAL A 99 21.69 4.58 -3.16
CA VAL A 99 21.61 5.91 -3.76
C VAL A 99 20.99 6.95 -2.83
N PHE A 100 20.30 6.51 -1.76
CA PHE A 100 19.66 7.40 -0.83
C PHE A 100 20.69 8.21 -0.03
N GLY A 101 20.58 9.54 -0.11
CA GLY A 101 21.31 10.48 0.72
C GLY A 101 20.34 11.43 1.39
N TRP A 102 20.46 11.60 2.71
CA TRP A 102 19.66 12.56 3.46
C TRP A 102 20.53 13.70 3.99
N GLY A 103 20.23 14.93 3.53
CA GLY A 103 20.97 16.14 3.88
C GLY A 103 22.25 16.36 3.06
N LYS A 104 22.76 17.60 3.04
CA LYS A 104 24.07 17.91 2.46
C LYS A 104 25.15 17.28 3.34
N ARG A 105 25.90 16.30 2.83
CA ARG A 105 27.31 16.15 3.21
C ARG A 105 27.96 17.48 2.80
N GLN A 106 28.25 18.37 3.74
CA GLN A 106 28.92 19.63 3.42
C GLN A 106 30.25 19.29 2.72
N GLY A 107 30.31 19.46 1.39
CA GLY A 107 31.55 19.18 0.66
C GLY A 107 31.47 19.06 -0.85
N GLU A 108 30.34 18.71 -1.47
CA GLU A 108 30.33 18.48 -2.93
C GLU A 108 29.04 19.00 -3.57
N GLY A 109 29.20 19.85 -4.58
CA GLY A 109 28.26 20.29 -5.63
C GLY A 109 26.78 20.45 -5.26
N GLU A 110 26.28 21.68 -5.30
CA GLU A 110 24.84 21.94 -5.39
C GLU A 110 24.30 21.43 -6.75
N GLU A 111 23.80 20.20 -6.78
CA GLU A 111 22.82 19.79 -7.78
C GLU A 111 21.42 20.07 -7.21
N LYS A 112 20.64 20.82 -7.97
CA LYS A 112 19.28 21.22 -7.61
C LYS A 112 18.39 19.99 -7.48
N GLU A 113 17.60 19.91 -6.41
CA GLU A 113 16.45 19.02 -6.31
C GLU A 113 15.41 19.40 -7.37
N GLU A 114 15.47 18.76 -8.53
CA GLU A 114 14.35 18.65 -9.47
C GLU A 114 13.83 17.21 -9.41
N GLY A 115 13.03 16.91 -8.38
CA GLY A 115 12.62 15.55 -8.08
C GLY A 115 11.20 15.46 -7.51
N GLU A 116 10.23 16.14 -8.11
CA GLU A 116 8.81 15.93 -7.76
C GLU A 116 7.85 16.23 -8.92
N ALA A 117 8.11 17.26 -9.75
CA ALA A 117 7.24 17.57 -10.88
C ALA A 117 7.37 16.59 -12.07
N ALA A 118 8.57 16.03 -12.29
CA ALA A 118 8.87 15.26 -13.50
C ALA A 118 8.37 13.79 -13.43
N ALA A 119 8.42 13.16 -12.26
CA ALA A 119 7.95 11.79 -12.08
C ALA A 119 6.42 11.71 -12.19
N THR A 120 5.72 12.70 -11.63
CA THR A 120 4.26 12.82 -11.68
C THR A 120 3.75 13.13 -13.09
N ALA A 121 4.46 13.99 -13.84
CA ALA A 121 4.13 14.29 -15.23
C ALA A 121 4.28 13.07 -16.17
N ALA A 122 5.32 12.25 -15.97
CA ALA A 122 5.58 11.08 -16.81
C ALA A 122 4.53 9.96 -16.66
N VAL A 123 3.87 9.87 -15.49
CA VAL A 123 2.77 8.92 -15.26
C VAL A 123 1.46 9.42 -15.87
N LEU A 124 1.22 10.74 -15.84
CA LEU A 124 0.00 11.34 -16.40
C LEU A 124 -0.03 11.29 -17.94
N GLU A 125 1.10 11.50 -18.63
CA GLU A 125 1.14 11.42 -20.10
C GLU A 125 0.92 9.99 -20.64
N ALA A 126 1.19 8.96 -19.84
CA ALA A 126 0.94 7.56 -20.22
C ALA A 126 -0.56 7.20 -20.20
N GLU A 127 -1.39 7.92 -19.43
CA GLU A 127 -2.83 7.69 -19.31
C GLU A 127 -3.66 8.51 -20.31
N GLU A 128 -3.23 9.71 -20.70
CA GLU A 128 -3.95 10.56 -21.67
C GLU A 128 -3.81 10.11 -23.14
N GLY A 129 -2.83 9.28 -23.47
CA GLY A 129 -2.65 8.71 -24.81
C GLY A 129 -3.75 7.72 -25.26
N LYS A 130 -4.76 7.47 -24.42
CA LYS A 130 -5.80 6.47 -24.66
C LYS A 130 -7.22 7.00 -24.49
N LYS A 131 -7.51 8.23 -24.91
CA LYS A 131 -8.89 8.69 -25.20
C LYS A 131 -8.85 9.97 -26.05
N GLY A 132 -8.78 9.79 -27.37
CA GLY A 132 -9.00 10.87 -28.33
C GLY A 132 -10.18 10.51 -29.26
N GLY A 133 -11.19 11.40 -29.31
CA GLY A 133 -12.23 11.36 -30.34
C GLY A 133 -13.58 11.98 -29.94
N GLU A 134 -13.61 13.31 -29.80
CA GLU A 134 -14.66 14.30 -30.16
C GLU A 134 -16.15 14.01 -29.82
N GLU A 135 -16.81 14.82 -28.97
CA GLU A 135 -17.55 16.08 -29.30
C GLU A 135 -18.42 15.95 -30.56
N GLY A 136 -19.72 16.27 -30.61
CA GLY A 136 -20.69 16.90 -29.73
C GLY A 136 -21.93 17.30 -30.58
N GLY A 137 -23.06 17.60 -29.95
CA GLY A 137 -24.09 18.49 -30.54
C GLY A 137 -25.43 17.89 -30.95
N ASP A 138 -26.48 18.26 -30.19
CA ASP A 138 -27.91 18.03 -30.38
C ASP A 138 -28.52 18.51 -31.71
N GLY A 139 -29.61 17.85 -32.16
CA GLY A 139 -30.49 18.42 -33.19
C GLY A 139 -31.51 17.47 -33.82
N LYS A 140 -32.76 17.56 -33.35
CA LYS A 140 -33.97 16.87 -33.84
C LYS A 140 -34.41 17.34 -35.24
N ALA A 141 -34.64 16.44 -36.21
CA ALA A 141 -35.77 16.49 -37.16
C ALA A 141 -35.79 15.35 -38.22
N VAL A 142 -36.90 14.61 -38.22
CA VAL A 142 -37.81 14.24 -39.33
C VAL A 142 -37.26 13.67 -40.65
N ALA A 143 -37.84 12.50 -41.01
CA ALA A 143 -37.68 11.71 -42.21
C ALA A 143 -37.91 12.45 -43.54
N VAL A 144 -37.14 12.06 -44.57
CA VAL A 144 -37.64 11.98 -45.96
C VAL A 144 -36.97 10.79 -46.67
N ASP A 145 -37.83 9.92 -47.18
CA ASP A 145 -37.56 8.78 -48.05
C ASP A 145 -37.31 9.25 -49.50
N VAL A 146 -36.24 8.76 -50.14
CA VAL A 146 -36.16 8.63 -51.61
C VAL A 146 -35.29 7.41 -51.92
N GLY A 147 -35.93 6.33 -52.36
CA GLY A 147 -35.27 5.13 -52.85
C GLY A 147 -34.61 5.29 -54.23
N ARG A 148 -33.79 4.29 -54.59
CA ARG A 148 -34.01 3.35 -55.71
C ARG A 148 -32.70 2.89 -56.37
N GLU A 149 -32.58 1.56 -56.44
CA GLU A 149 -31.82 0.73 -57.42
C GLU A 149 -30.28 0.79 -57.40
N SER A 150 -29.51 -0.28 -57.63
CA SER A 150 -29.81 -1.65 -58.07
C SER A 150 -28.60 -2.59 -57.94
N ARG A 151 -28.91 -3.86 -57.61
CA ARG A 151 -28.41 -5.15 -58.14
C ARG A 151 -26.91 -5.44 -58.32
N GLY A 152 -26.52 -6.60 -57.77
CA GLY A 152 -25.39 -7.45 -58.21
C GLY A 152 -24.78 -8.21 -57.02
N ARG A 153 -25.45 -9.21 -56.44
CA ARG A 153 -25.56 -10.63 -56.84
C ARG A 153 -24.30 -11.48 -56.51
N GLU A 154 -24.46 -12.34 -55.50
CA GLU A 154 -23.93 -13.72 -55.35
C GLU A 154 -22.41 -13.89 -55.11
N THR A 155 -21.88 -14.83 -54.31
CA THR A 155 -22.39 -16.10 -53.73
C THR A 155 -21.34 -16.69 -52.77
N LEU A 156 -21.84 -17.39 -51.73
CA LEU A 156 -21.41 -18.69 -51.16
C LEU A 156 -19.97 -18.86 -50.64
N LEU A 157 -19.80 -19.06 -49.32
CA LEU A 157 -19.78 -20.38 -48.63
C LEU A 157 -18.72 -21.34 -49.18
N SER A 158 -17.74 -21.73 -48.34
CA SER A 158 -17.55 -23.14 -47.91
C SER A 158 -16.20 -23.40 -47.20
N SER A 159 -16.31 -24.20 -46.13
CA SER A 159 -15.41 -25.27 -45.67
C SER A 159 -13.96 -24.98 -45.23
N ARG A 160 -13.79 -24.92 -43.90
CA ARG A 160 -13.08 -25.90 -43.05
C ARG A 160 -12.11 -26.89 -43.74
N ALA A 161 -10.82 -26.82 -43.40
CA ALA A 161 -9.96 -27.96 -43.06
C ALA A 161 -8.55 -27.51 -42.59
N THR A 162 -8.13 -28.01 -41.43
CA THR A 162 -6.73 -28.11 -40.95
C THR A 162 -6.00 -29.21 -41.75
N PRO A 163 -4.65 -29.18 -41.94
CA PRO A 163 -3.76 -29.77 -40.93
C PRO A 163 -2.33 -29.16 -40.80
N ARG A 164 -1.78 -29.46 -39.62
CA ARG A 164 -0.40 -29.42 -39.08
C ARG A 164 0.70 -29.96 -40.00
N VAL A 165 1.81 -29.21 -40.19
CA VAL A 165 3.22 -29.72 -40.18
C VAL A 165 4.24 -28.57 -39.88
N GLU A 166 4.90 -28.69 -38.73
CA GLU A 166 6.30 -28.43 -38.33
C GLU A 166 7.18 -27.21 -38.76
N ALA A 167 7.72 -26.59 -37.71
CA ALA A 167 9.15 -26.30 -37.43
C ALA A 167 9.90 -25.11 -38.06
N ARG A 168 10.63 -24.41 -37.15
CA ARG A 168 11.62 -23.32 -37.31
C ARG A 168 10.94 -21.97 -37.55
N GLU A 169 11.11 -20.95 -36.70
CA GLU A 169 12.37 -20.30 -36.37
C GLU A 169 12.38 -19.77 -34.91
N GLU A 170 13.15 -20.43 -34.04
CA GLU A 170 13.78 -19.80 -32.88
C GLU A 170 15.10 -19.19 -33.35
N LYS A 171 15.19 -17.86 -33.35
CA LYS A 171 16.38 -17.02 -33.18
C LYS A 171 16.10 -15.66 -33.83
N GLU A 172 15.91 -14.65 -32.99
CA GLU A 172 16.11 -13.21 -33.23
C GLU A 172 15.04 -12.40 -32.49
N LYS A 173 15.17 -12.33 -31.16
CA LYS A 173 14.82 -11.15 -30.35
C LYS A 173 15.50 -11.25 -28.97
N GLU A 174 16.74 -11.71 -28.99
CA GLU A 174 17.70 -11.58 -27.91
C GLU A 174 18.61 -10.42 -28.33
N LYS A 175 18.20 -9.19 -27.99
CA LYS A 175 19.00 -7.93 -27.95
C LYS A 175 18.08 -6.72 -27.82
N ASN A 176 17.49 -6.55 -26.63
CA ASN A 176 17.34 -5.25 -25.97
C ASN A 176 16.75 -5.43 -24.56
N SER A 177 17.36 -6.30 -23.75
CA SER A 177 17.26 -6.18 -22.30
C SER A 177 18.28 -5.12 -21.89
N LYS A 178 17.84 -3.88 -21.75
CA LYS A 178 18.64 -2.83 -21.11
C LYS A 178 18.71 -3.21 -19.64
N GLU A 179 19.88 -3.69 -19.21
CA GLU A 179 20.22 -3.92 -17.81
C GLU A 179 19.89 -2.66 -17.00
N LYS A 180 18.84 -2.72 -16.18
CA LYS A 180 18.77 -1.89 -14.97
C LYS A 180 19.85 -2.47 -14.06
N GLY A 181 20.89 -1.68 -13.81
CA GLY A 181 22.07 -2.11 -13.05
C GLY A 181 21.70 -2.59 -11.65
N SER A 182 21.71 -3.90 -11.47
CA SER A 182 22.05 -4.50 -10.19
C SER A 182 23.56 -4.34 -10.02
N MET A 183 23.95 -3.33 -9.25
CA MET A 183 25.28 -3.27 -8.64
C MET A 183 25.08 -3.22 -7.13
N ALA A 184 24.53 -4.31 -6.58
CA ALA A 184 24.88 -4.66 -5.21
C ALA A 184 26.39 -4.95 -5.24
N SER A 185 27.18 -4.13 -4.55
CA SER A 185 28.60 -4.39 -4.41
C SER A 185 28.79 -5.71 -3.64
N ASP A 186 29.82 -6.46 -4.00
CA ASP A 186 30.18 -7.76 -3.45
C ASP A 186 30.48 -7.62 -1.94
N GLY A 187 29.43 -7.57 -1.09
CA GLY A 187 29.54 -7.29 0.34
C GLY A 187 28.25 -6.85 1.06
N ASP A 188 27.25 -6.30 0.36
CA ASP A 188 26.01 -5.86 1.02
C ASP A 188 25.03 -7.02 1.19
N VAL A 189 24.93 -7.55 2.42
CA VAL A 189 23.94 -8.59 2.75
C VAL A 189 22.57 -7.92 2.97
N ILE A 190 21.77 -7.85 1.91
CA ILE A 190 20.37 -7.44 2.00
C ILE A 190 19.59 -8.56 2.71
N PRO A 191 18.83 -8.26 3.79
CA PRO A 191 18.13 -9.29 4.55
C PRO A 191 16.85 -9.75 3.85
N THR A 192 16.47 -11.01 4.08
CA THR A 192 15.09 -11.44 3.92
C THR A 192 14.32 -11.16 5.21
N LEU A 193 13.24 -10.38 5.11
CA LEU A 193 12.39 -10.02 6.25
C LEU A 193 11.05 -10.76 6.14
N CYS A 194 10.67 -11.47 7.19
CA CYS A 194 9.38 -12.14 7.30
C CYS A 194 8.85 -12.10 8.74
N LEU A 195 7.53 -12.15 8.90
CA LEU A 195 6.88 -12.20 10.20
C LEU A 195 6.36 -13.60 10.49
N THR A 196 6.58 -14.06 11.72
CA THR A 196 5.92 -15.28 12.23
C THR A 196 4.42 -15.05 12.45
N ARG A 197 4.05 -13.84 12.91
CA ARG A 197 2.66 -13.43 13.13
C ARG A 197 2.38 -12.11 12.42
N PRO A 198 1.50 -12.12 11.41
CA PRO A 198 1.16 -10.91 10.68
C PRO A 198 0.23 -10.02 11.48
N PHE A 199 -0.01 -8.83 10.95
CA PHE A 199 -0.96 -7.86 11.44
C PHE A 199 -2.02 -7.56 10.37
N PHE A 200 -3.19 -7.09 10.81
CA PHE A 200 -4.20 -6.52 9.93
C PHE A 200 -4.60 -5.12 10.41
N SER A 201 -4.97 -4.24 9.47
CA SER A 201 -5.41 -2.88 9.81
C SER A 201 -6.85 -2.92 10.33
N ALA A 202 -7.06 -2.52 11.58
CA ALA A 202 -8.36 -2.50 12.24
C ALA A 202 -9.37 -1.59 11.52
N CYS A 203 -8.89 -0.45 11.00
CA CYS A 203 -9.71 0.53 10.28
C CYS A 203 -9.80 0.23 8.77
N GLY A 204 -9.35 -0.95 8.32
CA GLY A 204 -9.23 -1.27 6.90
C GLY A 204 -8.19 -0.39 6.21
N LEU A 205 -8.44 -0.03 4.95
CA LEU A 205 -7.60 0.86 4.16
C LEU A 205 -8.46 2.05 3.72
N PRO A 206 -8.56 3.12 4.52
CA PRO A 206 -9.33 4.30 4.13
C PRO A 206 -8.75 4.95 2.87
N ASP A 207 -9.53 5.82 2.22
CA ASP A 207 -9.11 6.52 0.99
C ASP A 207 -7.95 7.49 1.24
N PHE A 208 -7.86 8.04 2.45
CA PHE A 208 -6.77 8.86 2.93
C PHE A 208 -6.76 8.91 4.46
N THR A 209 -5.60 9.18 5.03
CA THR A 209 -5.44 9.63 6.40
C THR A 209 -4.60 10.90 6.48
N ASN A 210 -3.82 11.21 5.44
CA ASN A 210 -3.21 12.51 5.21
C ASN A 210 -3.81 13.13 3.95
N TYR A 211 -4.14 14.42 4.00
CA TYR A 211 -4.68 15.14 2.85
C TYR A 211 -4.08 16.55 2.78
N VAL A 212 -3.08 16.72 1.93
CA VAL A 212 -2.52 18.03 1.60
C VAL A 212 -2.56 18.30 0.09
N GLN A 213 -2.28 19.53 -0.33
CA GLN A 213 -2.27 19.85 -1.75
C GLN A 213 -1.17 19.06 -2.47
N GLY A 214 -1.56 18.24 -3.44
CA GLY A 214 -0.64 17.43 -4.24
C GLY A 214 -0.25 16.08 -3.62
N PHE A 215 -0.67 15.79 -2.39
CA PHE A 215 -0.37 14.52 -1.73
C PHE A 215 -1.54 14.12 -0.82
N VAL A 216 -2.24 13.05 -1.20
CA VAL A 216 -3.41 12.54 -0.47
C VAL A 216 -3.30 11.04 -0.39
N GLU A 217 -2.94 10.53 0.78
CA GLU A 217 -2.56 9.13 0.96
C GLU A 217 -2.99 8.59 2.33
N THR A 218 -3.01 7.27 2.42
CA THR A 218 -3.23 6.55 3.69
C THR A 218 -1.88 6.19 4.30
N LEU A 219 -1.53 6.88 5.37
CA LEU A 219 -0.24 6.76 6.06
C LEU A 219 -0.39 6.29 7.52
N ASP A 220 -1.58 6.45 8.10
CA ASP A 220 -1.87 6.14 9.50
C ASP A 220 -2.61 4.82 9.63
N TYR A 221 -2.18 3.99 10.58
CA TYR A 221 -2.75 2.66 10.77
C TYR A 221 -2.91 2.31 12.25
N ILE A 222 -3.92 1.48 12.54
CA ILE A 222 -4.03 0.71 13.78
C ILE A 222 -3.93 -0.76 13.38
N PHE A 223 -2.75 -1.34 13.53
CA PHE A 223 -2.47 -2.74 13.24
C PHE A 223 -2.70 -3.63 14.46
N LEU A 224 -3.44 -4.72 14.27
CA LEU A 224 -3.72 -5.73 15.28
C LEU A 224 -3.02 -7.04 14.90
N GLU A 225 -2.35 -7.67 15.86
CA GLU A 225 -1.71 -8.98 15.65
C GLU A 225 -2.75 -10.06 15.27
N SER A 226 -2.40 -10.90 14.31
CA SER A 226 -3.19 -12.04 13.87
C SER A 226 -2.42 -13.35 14.08
N GLU A 227 -3.11 -14.39 14.53
CA GLU A 227 -2.51 -15.71 14.72
C GLU A 227 -2.32 -16.49 13.41
N ALA A 228 -2.98 -16.06 12.33
CA ALA A 228 -2.89 -16.65 11.00
C ALA A 228 -2.69 -15.57 9.91
N PRO A 229 -1.98 -15.89 8.80
CA PRO A 229 -2.09 -15.13 7.57
C PRO A 229 -3.56 -15.12 7.13
N VAL A 230 -4.19 -13.95 7.10
CA VAL A 230 -5.58 -13.79 6.64
C VAL A 230 -5.62 -14.27 5.18
N PRO A 231 -6.37 -15.36 4.84
CA PRO A 231 -7.82 -15.43 5.04
C PRO A 231 -8.37 -16.85 5.34
N LEU A 232 -8.05 -17.50 6.47
CA LEU A 232 -8.47 -18.91 6.68
C LEU A 232 -9.10 -19.32 8.02
N ASP A 233 -9.18 -18.48 9.06
CA ASP A 233 -9.94 -18.88 10.26
C ASP A 233 -10.44 -17.69 11.11
N PRO A 234 -11.75 -17.43 11.15
CA PRO A 234 -12.34 -16.44 12.06
C PRO A 234 -12.47 -16.94 13.51
N SER A 235 -12.19 -18.22 13.81
CA SER A 235 -12.29 -18.78 15.16
C SER A 235 -11.01 -18.66 16.00
N GLY A 236 -9.92 -18.17 15.42
CA GLY A 236 -8.61 -18.01 16.07
C GLY A 236 -8.05 -16.57 16.07
N ALA A 237 -8.90 -15.57 15.80
CA ALA A 237 -8.45 -14.17 15.76
C ALA A 237 -8.15 -13.68 17.19
N SER A 238 -7.00 -13.02 17.38
CA SER A 238 -6.65 -12.36 18.66
C SER A 238 -7.54 -11.16 18.98
N PHE A 239 -8.25 -10.65 17.98
CA PHE A 239 -9.08 -9.45 18.07
C PHE A 239 -10.31 -9.57 17.17
N SER A 240 -11.41 -8.97 17.64
CA SER A 240 -12.59 -8.66 16.83
C SER A 240 -12.75 -7.15 16.71
N VAL A 241 -12.87 -6.62 15.49
CA VAL A 241 -13.20 -5.20 15.26
C VAL A 241 -14.72 -5.05 15.36
N LEU A 242 -15.19 -4.31 16.35
CA LEU A 242 -16.61 -4.09 16.62
C LEU A 242 -17.17 -2.94 15.79
N SER A 243 -16.39 -1.88 15.66
CA SER A 243 -16.76 -0.67 14.91
C SER A 243 -15.52 0.06 14.41
N VAL A 244 -15.69 0.88 13.37
CA VAL A 244 -14.67 1.80 12.86
C VAL A 244 -15.31 3.18 12.79
N GLY A 245 -14.59 4.20 13.28
CA GLY A 245 -15.02 5.59 13.22
C GLY A 245 -15.18 6.06 11.79
N ALA A 246 -16.16 6.93 11.54
CA ALA A 246 -16.40 7.46 10.20
C ALA A 246 -15.20 8.29 9.74
N MET A 247 -14.70 7.98 8.53
CA MET A 247 -13.68 8.78 7.85
C MET A 247 -14.36 9.87 7.02
N PRO A 248 -13.78 11.08 6.94
CA PRO A 248 -14.28 12.12 6.07
C PRO A 248 -14.15 11.70 4.61
N THR A 249 -15.14 12.08 3.81
CA THR A 249 -15.10 11.94 2.35
C THR A 249 -14.14 12.94 1.73
N ARG A 250 -13.73 12.69 0.48
CA ARG A 250 -12.90 13.65 -0.29
C ARG A 250 -13.65 14.95 -0.54
N GLU A 251 -14.97 14.92 -0.65
CA GLU A 251 -15.82 16.09 -0.78
C GLU A 251 -15.84 16.93 0.49
N GLU A 252 -15.90 16.29 1.67
CA GLU A 252 -15.85 16.99 2.96
C GLU A 252 -14.47 17.60 3.23
N ALA A 253 -13.39 16.87 2.95
CA ALA A 253 -12.02 17.37 3.11
C ALA A 253 -11.61 18.38 2.02
N GLY A 254 -12.11 18.19 0.80
CA GLY A 254 -11.75 19.00 -0.38
C GLY A 254 -12.44 20.36 -0.46
N GLN A 255 -13.43 20.66 0.40
CA GLN A 255 -14.03 21.99 0.50
C GLN A 255 -12.99 23.09 0.77
N ASP A 256 -11.91 22.73 1.47
CA ASP A 256 -10.82 23.64 1.82
C ASP A 256 -9.57 23.43 0.95
N THR A 257 -9.66 22.70 -0.18
CA THR A 257 -8.56 22.30 -1.09
C THR A 257 -7.53 21.34 -0.48
N ALA A 258 -7.24 21.46 0.81
CA ALA A 258 -6.31 20.63 1.58
C ALA A 258 -6.62 20.75 3.07
N LEU A 259 -6.06 19.84 3.87
CA LEU A 259 -5.97 19.95 5.33
C LEU A 259 -4.59 20.53 5.72
N PRO A 260 -4.42 21.16 6.90
CA PRO A 260 -5.47 21.52 7.86
C PRO A 260 -6.40 22.61 7.31
N SER A 261 -7.55 22.75 7.94
CA SER A 261 -8.54 23.79 7.61
C SER A 261 -9.14 24.45 8.85
N TRP A 262 -10.06 25.40 8.67
CA TRP A 262 -10.78 26.02 9.78
C TRP A 262 -11.55 24.99 10.63
N GLN A 263 -12.02 23.91 10.01
CA GLN A 263 -12.75 22.84 10.70
C GLN A 263 -11.83 21.74 11.23
N THR A 264 -10.62 21.61 10.68
CA THR A 264 -9.71 20.48 10.91
C THR A 264 -8.31 20.97 11.28
N PRO A 265 -7.84 20.78 12.53
CA PRO A 265 -6.60 21.40 13.00
C PRO A 265 -5.33 20.66 12.57
N SER A 266 -5.43 19.65 11.72
CA SER A 266 -4.35 18.73 11.32
C SER A 266 -4.51 18.37 9.84
N ASP A 267 -3.39 18.17 9.15
CA ASP A 267 -3.33 17.61 7.81
C ASP A 267 -3.61 16.10 7.78
N HIS A 268 -3.50 15.45 8.93
CA HIS A 268 -3.96 14.09 9.16
C HIS A 268 -5.34 14.01 9.80
N VAL A 269 -6.08 12.95 9.46
CA VAL A 269 -7.37 12.59 10.03
C VAL A 269 -7.17 11.52 11.10
N SER A 270 -7.84 11.68 12.24
CA SER A 270 -7.84 10.68 13.29
C SER A 270 -8.57 9.41 12.85
N ILE A 271 -7.89 8.27 12.93
CA ILE A 271 -8.49 6.95 12.78
C ILE A 271 -8.92 6.41 14.15
N LEU A 272 -10.07 5.73 14.18
CA LEU A 272 -10.68 5.21 15.41
C LEU A 272 -11.35 3.86 15.13
N CYS A 273 -11.25 2.94 16.09
CA CYS A 273 -11.96 1.67 16.05
C CYS A 273 -12.27 1.19 17.47
N ASP A 274 -13.40 0.51 17.62
CA ASP A 274 -13.70 -0.28 18.81
C ASP A 274 -13.26 -1.73 18.56
N VAL A 275 -12.50 -2.30 19.48
CA VAL A 275 -11.98 -3.67 19.37
C VAL A 275 -12.30 -4.47 20.63
N ARG A 276 -12.57 -5.75 20.45
CA ARG A 276 -12.61 -6.76 21.51
C ARG A 276 -11.35 -7.61 21.42
N VAL A 277 -10.73 -7.90 22.55
CA VAL A 277 -9.62 -8.84 22.66
C VAL A 277 -10.21 -10.21 22.95
N GLU A 278 -9.90 -11.20 22.12
CA GLU A 278 -10.40 -12.58 22.27
C GLU A 278 -9.47 -13.46 23.11
#